data_AF-A0A8T4XD52-F1
#
_entry.id   AF-A0A8T4XD52-F1
#
_cell.length_a   1.000
_cell.length_b   1.000
_cell.length_c   1.000
_cell.angle_alpha   90.00
_cell.angle_beta   90.00
_cell.angle_gamma   90.00
#
_symmetry.space_group_name_H-M   'P 1'
#
loop_
_entity.id
_entity.type
_entity.pdbx_description
1 polymer ?
#
loop_
_entity_poly.entity_id
_entity_poly.type
_entity_poly.pdbx_seq_one_letter_code
_entity_poly.pdbx_strand_id
1 'polypeptide(L)' 'MAKRTTIMLEDDIIKKIRIIQANMIKHSVESVSFSSVVNQILQKALK' A
#
# COMPACT_ATOMS: atom_id res chain seq x y z
N MET A 1 3.53 -11.32 -11.78
CA MET A 1 3.42 -12.36 -10.73
C MET A 1 3.66 -11.73 -9.37
N ALA A 2 2.78 -11.93 -8.39
CA ALA A 2 3.02 -11.49 -7.02
C ALA A 2 3.74 -12.59 -6.24
N LYS A 3 4.80 -12.23 -5.51
CA LYS A 3 5.51 -13.11 -4.57
C LYS A 3 5.27 -12.62 -3.15
N ARG A 4 5.00 -13.53 -2.22
CA ARG A 4 4.90 -13.19 -0.80
C ARG A 4 6.30 -12.95 -0.23
N THR A 5 6.52 -11.77 0.32
CA THR A 5 7.78 -11.35 0.96
C THR A 5 7.44 -10.69 2.29
N THR A 6 8.17 -11.05 3.35
CA THR A 6 8.05 -10.38 4.65
C THR A 6 9.06 -9.25 4.71
N ILE A 7 8.62 -8.05 5.06
CA ILE A 7 9.45 -6.87 5.27
C ILE A 7 9.09 -6.26 6.61
N MET A 8 10.06 -5.65 7.30
CA MET A 8 9.78 -4.79 8.44
C MET A 8 9.62 -3.35 7.95
N LEU A 9 8.60 -2.67 8.43
CA LEU A 9 8.33 -1.27 8.15
C LEU A 9 8.21 -0.54 9.47
N GLU A 10 8.70 0.69 9.51
CA GLU A 10 8.48 1.57 10.66
C GLU A 10 6.99 1.85 10.86
N ASP A 11 6.58 2.01 12.12
CA ASP A 11 5.18 2.22 12.50
C ASP A 11 4.56 3.46 11.85
N ASP A 12 5.35 4.53 11.68
CA ASP A 12 4.89 5.75 11.05
C ASP A 12 4.61 5.54 9.55
N ILE A 13 5.43 4.74 8.87
CA ILE A 13 5.23 4.33 7.48
C ILE A 13 3.94 3.52 7.36
N ILE A 14 3.72 2.55 8.25
CA ILE A 14 2.50 1.73 8.26
C ILE A 14 1.26 2.62 8.41
N LYS A 15 1.28 3.58 9.34
CA LYS A 15 0.17 4.53 9.55
C LYS A 15 -0.11 5.37 8.31
N LYS A 16 0.93 5.90 7.65
CA LYS A 16 0.79 6.67 6.40
C LYS A 16 0.17 5.83 5.29
N ILE A 17 0.63 4.59 5.09
CA ILE A 17 0.09 3.68 4.07
C ILE A 17 -1.38 3.33 4.34
N ARG A 18 -1.76 3.13 5.62
CA ARG A 18 -3.16 2.91 6.01
C ARG A 18 -4.06 4.10 5.70
N ILE A 19 -3.59 5.33 5.92
CA ILE A 19 -4.33 6.54 5.58
C ILE A 19 -4.54 6.62 4.06
N ILE A 20 -3.48 6.36 3.27
CA ILE A 20 -3.56 6.33 1.81
C ILE A 20 -4.57 5.27 1.36
N GLN A 21 -4.49 4.05 1.91
CA GLN A 21 -5.43 2.97 1.62
C GLN A 21 -6.88 3.39 1.93
N ALA A 22 -7.14 3.99 3.09
CA ALA A 22 -8.47 4.44 3.48
C ALA A 22 -9.02 5.51 2.51
N ASN A 23 -8.17 6.44 2.06
CA ASN A 23 -8.56 7.43 1.06
C ASN A 23 -8.87 6.77 -0.30
N MET A 24 -8.07 5.79 -0.73
CA MET A 24 -8.33 5.06 -1.97
C MET A 24 -9.66 4.28 -1.92
N ILE A 25 -10.00 3.69 -0.77
CA ILE A 25 -11.29 3.01 -0.57
C ILE A 25 -12.45 4.01 -0.65
N LYS A 26 -12.29 5.23 -0.11
CA LYS A 26 -13.34 6.26 -0.20
C LYS A 26 -13.60 6.74 -1.63
N HIS A 27 -12.58 6.71 -2.49
CA HIS A 27 -12.63 7.23 -3.85
C HIS A 27 -12.74 6.15 -4.94
N SER A 28 -12.80 4.87 -4.57
CA SER A 28 -12.91 3.74 -5.50
C SER A 28 -14.04 2.80 -5.09
N VAL A 29 -14.73 2.22 -6.08
CA VAL A 29 -15.74 1.16 -5.86
C VAL A 29 -15.06 -0.21 -5.61
N GLU A 30 -13.76 -0.31 -5.87
CA GLU A 30 -13.01 -1.56 -5.79
C GLU A 30 -12.36 -1.80 -4.42
N SER A 31 -12.21 -3.08 -4.07
CA SER A 31 -11.49 -3.47 -2.85
C SER A 31 -9.99 -3.15 -2.96
N VAL A 32 -9.51 -2.19 -2.17
CA VAL A 32 -8.09 -1.82 -2.11
C VAL A 32 -7.40 -2.53 -0.94
N SER A 33 -6.47 -3.43 -1.24
CA SER A 33 -5.69 -4.17 -0.23
C SER A 33 -4.43 -3.42 0.19
N PHE A 34 -3.97 -3.64 1.43
CA PHE A 34 -2.74 -2.99 1.92
C PHE A 34 -1.52 -3.33 1.06
N SER A 35 -1.38 -4.59 0.65
CA SER A 35 -0.29 -5.05 -0.21
C SER A 35 -0.33 -4.44 -1.62
N SER A 36 -1.51 -4.14 -2.18
CA SER A 36 -1.59 -3.45 -3.47
C SER A 36 -1.11 -2.00 -3.35
N VAL A 37 -1.49 -1.29 -2.28
CA VAL A 37 -1.04 0.08 -2.01
C VAL A 37 0.47 0.14 -1.82
N VAL A 38 1.04 -0.78 -1.02
CA VAL A 38 2.50 -0.89 -0.84
C VAL A 38 3.20 -1.08 -2.19
N ASN A 39 2.74 -2.01 -3.01
CA ASN A 39 3.34 -2.26 -4.32
C ASN A 39 3.23 -1.05 -5.26
N GLN A 40 2.10 -0.33 -5.27
CA GLN A 40 1.95 0.89 -6.07
C GLN A 40 2.93 1.99 -5.64
N ILE A 41 3.13 2.18 -4.34
CA ILE A 41 4.09 3.14 -3.80
C ILE A 41 5.51 2.74 -4.22
N LEU A 42 5.89 1.47 -4.05
CA LEU A 42 7.21 0.98 -4.43
C LEU A 42 7.46 1.09 -5.93
N GLN A 43 6.47 0.77 -6.77
CA GLN A 43 6.58 0.93 -8.23
C GLN A 43 6.75 2.39 -8.65
N LYS A 44 6.16 3.34 -7.92
CA LYS A 44 6.34 4.77 -8.18
C LYS A 44 7.71 5.27 -7.72
N ALA A 45 8.22 4.76 -6.60
CA ALA A 45 9.49 5.19 -6.01
C ALA A 45 10.73 4.57 -6.68
N LEU A 46 10.60 3.37 -7.27
CA LEU A 46 11.69 2.65 -7.95
C LEU A 46 11.73 2.88 -9.47
N LYS A 47 10.85 3.74 -9.99
CA LYS A 47 10.95 4.28 -11.35
C LYS A 47 11.87 5.49 -11.36
#